data_AF-A0A963KVB8-F1
#
_entry.id   AF-A0A963KVB8-F1
#
_cell.length_a   1.000
_cell.length_b   1.000
_cell.length_c   1.000
_cell.angle_alpha   90.00
_cell.angle_beta   90.00
_cell.angle_gamma   90.00
#
_symmetry.space_group_name_H-M   'P 1'
#
loop_
_entity.id
_entity.type
_entity.pdbx_description
1 polymer ?
#
loop_
_entity_poly.entity_id
_entity_poly.type
_entity_poly.pdbx_seq_one_letter_code
_entity_poly.pdbx_strand_id
1 'polypeptide(L)'
;FETLVESIRDNGQDQPILVRPHPDETDRFQIAYGRRRREACRRLGRPVRALVSPLDDDELLRLMIRENEEREDLSLYERARFMRFLGEAEKLSVRQLGKRMGLSAGYVSRLLRLPELPAPLLSLIGDPRPLSMRTLEALAQILERDAERQIDRILEGWGRIKPSSSPDGRARQIVKLALGQLPSEPGESRPIRGPGGRVIGQMRRDKDGKRRIDLSPDLADREVDSILEAVENALAETSPAEGV
;
A
#
# COMPACT_ATOMS: atom_id res chain seq x y z
N PHE A 1 -16.25 1.85 -5.08
CA PHE A 1 -16.50 2.98 -4.15
C PHE A 1 -16.67 4.28 -4.89
N GLU A 2 -15.84 4.60 -5.89
CA GLU A 2 -16.09 5.73 -6.78
C GLU A 2 -17.52 5.71 -7.35
N THR A 3 -18.00 4.54 -7.80
CA THR A 3 -19.40 4.36 -8.23
C THR A 3 -20.44 4.75 -7.17
N LEU A 4 -20.17 4.49 -5.88
CA LEU A 4 -21.05 4.90 -4.78
C LEU A 4 -20.97 6.42 -4.55
N VAL A 5 -19.78 7.01 -4.69
CA VAL A 5 -19.58 8.45 -4.59
C VAL A 5 -20.28 9.17 -5.75
N GLU A 6 -20.15 8.66 -6.98
CA GLU A 6 -20.83 9.16 -8.18
C GLU A 6 -22.34 9.03 -8.05
N SER A 7 -22.84 7.85 -7.68
CA SER A 7 -24.27 7.64 -7.44
C SER A 7 -24.85 8.62 -6.39
N ILE A 8 -24.14 8.86 -5.28
CA ILE A 8 -24.58 9.82 -4.26
C ILE A 8 -24.45 11.27 -4.74
N ARG A 9 -23.47 11.57 -5.58
CA ARG A 9 -23.32 12.89 -6.21
C ARG A 9 -24.53 13.19 -7.09
N ASP A 10 -24.87 12.25 -7.97
CA ASP A 10 -25.85 12.45 -9.03
C ASP A 10 -27.30 12.32 -8.52
N ASN A 11 -27.57 11.33 -7.67
CA ASN A 11 -28.92 11.00 -7.22
C ASN A 11 -29.19 11.39 -5.75
N GLY A 12 -28.14 11.75 -4.99
CA GLY A 12 -28.25 11.93 -3.55
C GLY A 12 -28.16 10.61 -2.77
N GLN A 13 -28.39 10.68 -1.46
CA GLN A 13 -28.29 9.51 -0.59
C GLN A 13 -29.66 8.82 -0.47
N ASP A 14 -29.93 7.77 -1.23
CA ASP A 14 -31.24 7.09 -1.21
C ASP A 14 -31.52 6.37 0.11
N GLN A 15 -30.56 5.58 0.58
CA GLN A 15 -30.67 4.80 1.81
C GLN A 15 -29.95 5.49 2.99
N PRO A 16 -30.61 5.70 4.13
CA PRO A 16 -29.94 6.25 5.32
C PRO A 16 -28.88 5.29 5.89
N ILE A 17 -27.98 5.81 6.72
CA ILE A 17 -27.16 4.99 7.62
C ILE A 17 -27.94 4.69 8.91
N LEU A 18 -27.61 3.65 9.65
CA LEU A 18 -28.18 3.42 10.98
C LEU A 18 -27.18 3.83 12.05
N VAL A 19 -27.66 4.62 13.02
CA VAL A 19 -26.87 5.07 14.16
C VAL A 19 -27.66 4.93 15.46
N ARG A 20 -26.93 4.91 16.58
CA ARG A 20 -27.49 5.13 17.92
C ARG A 20 -26.85 6.37 18.58
N PRO A 21 -27.48 7.00 19.57
CA PRO A 21 -26.81 7.99 20.41
C PRO A 21 -25.54 7.40 21.04
N HIS A 22 -24.47 8.20 21.15
CA HIS A 22 -23.26 7.76 21.84
C HIS A 22 -23.53 7.64 23.35
N PRO A 23 -23.14 6.55 24.02
CA PRO A 23 -23.40 6.36 25.44
C PRO A 23 -22.69 7.42 26.31
N ASP A 24 -21.48 7.82 25.92
CA ASP A 24 -20.62 8.71 26.72
C ASP A 24 -20.49 10.15 26.17
N GLU A 25 -20.97 10.42 24.95
CA GLU A 25 -20.75 11.71 24.30
C GLU A 25 -22.09 12.34 23.88
N THR A 26 -22.44 13.47 24.49
CA THR A 26 -23.64 14.24 24.12
C THR A 26 -23.53 14.75 22.67
N ASP A 27 -24.66 14.77 21.95
CA ASP A 27 -24.75 15.18 20.55
C ASP A 27 -23.86 14.40 19.57
N ARG A 28 -23.46 13.19 19.96
CA ARG A 28 -22.68 12.26 19.15
C ARG A 28 -23.44 10.98 18.91
N PHE A 29 -23.07 10.31 17.83
CA PHE A 29 -23.74 9.11 17.37
C PHE A 29 -22.72 8.03 17.01
N GLN A 30 -23.03 6.78 17.34
CA GLN A 30 -22.27 5.62 16.94
C GLN A 30 -22.93 4.95 15.73
N ILE A 31 -22.14 4.62 14.72
CA ILE A 31 -22.63 4.01 13.48
C ILE A 31 -22.78 2.49 13.67
N ALA A 32 -24.01 1.99 13.50
CA ALA A 32 -24.30 0.57 13.40
C ALA A 32 -23.88 0.03 12.01
N TYR A 33 -24.36 0.65 10.93
CA TYR A 33 -23.93 0.31 9.57
C TYR A 33 -23.97 1.51 8.61
N GLY A 34 -23.37 1.34 7.43
CA GLY A 34 -23.34 2.38 6.39
C GLY A 34 -22.10 3.26 6.40
N ARG A 35 -20.97 2.79 6.98
CA ARG A 35 -19.70 3.53 7.03
C ARG A 35 -19.22 4.02 5.65
N ARG A 36 -19.36 3.19 4.61
CA ARG A 36 -19.03 3.54 3.21
C ARG A 36 -19.85 4.74 2.71
N ARG A 37 -21.12 4.82 3.10
CA ARG A 37 -22.04 5.88 2.71
C ARG A 37 -21.74 7.18 3.45
N ARG A 38 -21.46 7.10 4.76
CA ARG A 38 -20.94 8.23 5.54
C ARG A 38 -19.64 8.77 4.96
N GLU A 39 -18.73 7.88 4.55
CA GLU A 39 -17.46 8.28 3.94
C GLU A 39 -17.64 8.92 2.56
N ALA A 40 -18.55 8.41 1.73
CA ALA A 40 -18.89 9.03 0.46
C ALA A 40 -19.49 10.43 0.64
N CYS A 41 -20.42 10.60 1.59
CA CYS A 41 -20.99 11.91 1.91
C CYS A 41 -19.92 12.89 2.42
N ARG A 42 -19.03 12.42 3.30
CA ARG A 42 -17.88 13.20 3.79
C ARG A 42 -16.99 13.68 2.64
N ARG A 43 -16.65 12.80 1.69
CA ARG A 43 -15.83 13.15 0.53
C ARG A 43 -16.51 14.15 -0.40
N LEU A 44 -17.84 14.15 -0.46
CA LEU A 44 -18.63 15.12 -1.23
C LEU A 44 -18.89 16.42 -0.46
N GLY A 45 -18.48 16.52 0.81
CA GLY A 45 -18.79 17.68 1.65
C GLY A 45 -20.29 17.83 1.96
N ARG A 46 -21.04 16.71 1.99
CA ARG A 46 -22.51 16.72 2.18
C ARG A 46 -22.90 16.10 3.52
N PRO A 47 -24.00 16.57 4.15
CA PRO A 47 -24.61 15.90 5.30
C PRO A 47 -25.03 14.47 4.96
N VAL A 48 -24.91 13.55 5.93
CA VAL A 48 -25.35 12.16 5.80
C VAL A 48 -26.77 12.01 6.37
N ARG A 49 -27.68 11.39 5.62
CA ARG A 49 -28.98 10.94 6.12
C ARG A 49 -28.80 9.73 7.03
N ALA A 50 -29.37 9.79 8.23
CA ALA A 50 -29.28 8.72 9.21
C ALA A 50 -30.64 8.41 9.83
N LEU A 51 -30.87 7.15 10.16
CA LEU A 51 -31.91 6.69 11.08
C LEU A 51 -31.26 6.55 12.46
N VAL A 52 -31.88 7.18 13.46
CA VAL A 52 -31.44 7.08 14.86
C VAL A 52 -32.32 6.04 15.55
N SER A 53 -31.71 5.00 16.12
CA SER A 53 -32.41 3.99 16.91
C SER A 53 -31.75 3.88 18.28
N PRO A 54 -32.51 3.81 19.38
CA PRO A 54 -31.96 3.46 20.68
C PRO A 54 -31.57 1.97 20.63
N LEU A 55 -30.28 1.69 20.58
CA LEU A 55 -29.74 0.33 20.55
C LEU A 55 -28.86 0.14 21.78
N ASP A 56 -29.07 -0.94 22.52
CA ASP A 56 -28.09 -1.35 23.53
C ASP A 56 -26.79 -1.86 22.88
N ASP A 57 -25.76 -2.13 23.70
CA ASP A 57 -24.44 -2.54 23.21
C ASP A 57 -24.50 -3.88 22.46
N ASP A 58 -25.34 -4.81 22.93
CA ASP A 58 -25.49 -6.13 22.33
C ASP A 58 -26.26 -6.05 21.00
N GLU A 59 -27.29 -5.23 20.92
CA GLU A 59 -28.05 -4.96 19.70
C GLU A 59 -27.20 -4.27 18.65
N LEU A 60 -26.43 -3.24 19.03
CA LEU A 60 -25.48 -2.58 18.15
C LEU A 60 -24.47 -3.60 17.60
N LEU A 61 -23.87 -4.40 18.49
CA LEU A 61 -22.89 -5.42 18.13
C LEU A 61 -23.49 -6.45 17.17
N ARG A 62 -24.67 -7.01 17.47
CA ARG A 62 -25.36 -7.97 16.61
C ARG A 62 -25.65 -7.41 15.23
N LEU A 63 -26.07 -6.15 15.13
CA LEU A 63 -26.32 -5.47 13.85
C LEU A 63 -25.03 -5.26 13.05
N MET A 64 -23.95 -4.84 13.71
CA MET A 64 -22.64 -4.68 13.08
C MET A 64 -22.10 -6.00 12.52
N ILE A 65 -22.23 -7.09 13.30
CA ILE A 65 -21.82 -8.42 12.89
C ILE A 65 -22.65 -8.89 11.69
N ARG A 66 -23.98 -8.82 11.78
CA ARG A 66 -24.89 -9.25 10.71
C ARG A 66 -24.60 -8.52 9.40
N GLU A 67 -24.46 -7.19 9.43
CA GLU A 67 -24.18 -6.43 8.22
C GLU A 67 -22.85 -6.81 7.57
N ASN A 68 -21.83 -7.17 8.36
CA ASN A 68 -20.55 -7.59 7.79
C ASN A 68 -20.56 -9.05 7.33
N GLU A 69 -21.33 -9.93 7.97
CA GLU A 69 -21.52 -11.33 7.53
C GLU A 69 -22.30 -11.42 6.22
N GLU A 70 -23.28 -10.54 6.00
CA GLU A 70 -24.05 -10.47 4.75
C GLU A 70 -23.24 -9.91 3.56
N ARG A 71 -22.02 -9.39 3.79
CA ARG A 71 -21.18 -8.82 2.74
C ARG A 71 -20.27 -9.87 2.10
N GLU A 72 -20.65 -10.29 0.90
CA GLU A 72 -19.84 -11.16 0.05
C GLU A 72 -18.59 -10.45 -0.54
N ASP A 73 -18.59 -9.12 -0.59
CA ASP A 73 -17.60 -8.29 -1.31
C ASP A 73 -16.44 -7.74 -0.44
N LEU A 74 -16.23 -8.24 0.78
CA LEU A 74 -15.21 -7.71 1.68
C LEU A 74 -13.79 -7.85 1.08
N SER A 75 -13.05 -6.75 0.98
CA SER A 75 -11.63 -6.79 0.65
C SER A 75 -10.81 -7.53 1.72
N LEU A 76 -9.56 -7.92 1.40
CA LEU A 76 -8.66 -8.57 2.38
C LEU A 76 -8.47 -7.73 3.64
N TYR A 77 -8.28 -6.42 3.47
CA TYR A 77 -8.10 -5.48 4.58
C TYR A 77 -9.36 -5.35 5.44
N GLU A 78 -10.54 -5.20 4.83
CA GLU A 78 -11.81 -5.13 5.57
C GLU A 78 -12.09 -6.45 6.30
N ARG A 79 -11.86 -7.59 5.64
CA ARG A 79 -12.07 -8.93 6.21
C ARG A 79 -11.17 -9.19 7.41
N ALA A 80 -9.89 -8.80 7.34
CA ALA A 80 -8.96 -8.91 8.46
C ALA A 80 -9.39 -8.04 9.66
N ARG A 81 -9.88 -6.82 9.42
CA ARG A 81 -10.42 -5.97 10.48
C ARG A 81 -11.68 -6.54 11.09
N PHE A 82 -12.61 -7.02 10.26
CA PHE A 82 -13.85 -7.65 10.73
C PHE A 82 -13.57 -8.91 11.55
N MET A 83 -12.65 -9.78 11.12
CA MET A 83 -12.30 -10.98 11.88
C MET A 83 -11.65 -10.68 13.23
N ARG A 84 -10.80 -9.64 13.32
CA ARG A 84 -10.26 -9.19 14.62
C ARG A 84 -11.38 -8.70 15.52
N PHE A 85 -12.22 -7.81 15.02
CA PHE A 85 -13.39 -7.30 15.74
C PHE A 85 -14.30 -8.43 16.24
N LEU A 86 -14.68 -9.36 15.36
CA LEU A 86 -15.55 -10.49 15.71
C LEU A 86 -14.88 -11.42 16.73
N GLY A 87 -13.59 -11.71 16.55
CA GLY A 87 -12.81 -12.54 17.46
C GLY A 87 -12.71 -11.96 18.86
N GLU A 88 -12.52 -10.65 18.98
CA GLU A 88 -12.45 -9.93 20.25
C GLU A 88 -13.83 -9.80 20.91
N ALA A 89 -14.84 -9.39 20.13
CA ALA A 89 -16.19 -9.15 20.63
C ALA A 89 -16.87 -10.41 21.17
N GLU A 90 -16.68 -11.55 20.50
CA GLU A 90 -17.29 -12.83 20.89
C GLU A 90 -16.29 -13.82 21.50
N LYS A 91 -15.03 -13.40 21.73
CA LYS A 91 -13.96 -14.23 22.30
C LYS A 91 -13.72 -15.55 21.53
N LEU A 92 -13.78 -15.48 20.21
CA LEU A 92 -13.64 -16.65 19.33
C LEU A 92 -12.17 -16.98 19.06
N SER A 93 -11.84 -18.27 19.14
CA SER A 93 -10.56 -18.79 18.63
C SER A 93 -10.49 -18.74 17.10
N VAL A 94 -9.27 -18.82 16.55
CA VAL A 94 -9.02 -18.91 15.10
C VAL A 94 -9.83 -20.03 14.43
N ARG A 95 -9.99 -21.18 15.11
CA ARG A 95 -10.78 -22.31 14.59
C ARG A 95 -12.27 -22.00 14.56
N GLN A 96 -12.80 -21.34 15.59
CA GLN A 96 -14.21 -20.94 15.64
C GLN A 96 -14.52 -19.86 14.60
N LEU A 97 -13.65 -18.86 14.43
CA LEU A 97 -13.74 -17.87 13.36
C LEU A 97 -13.76 -18.53 11.99
N GLY A 98 -12.86 -19.49 11.74
CA GLY A 98 -12.83 -20.25 10.49
C GLY A 98 -14.14 -20.98 10.22
N LYS A 99 -14.67 -21.70 11.21
CA LYS A 99 -15.96 -22.39 11.08
C LYS A 99 -17.11 -21.43 10.79
N ARG A 100 -17.18 -20.30 11.49
CA ARG A 100 -18.23 -19.29 11.34
C ARG A 100 -18.20 -18.62 9.98
N MET A 101 -17.00 -18.33 9.47
CA MET A 101 -16.81 -17.63 8.19
C MET A 101 -16.69 -18.57 6.98
N GLY A 102 -16.75 -19.90 7.17
CA GLY A 102 -16.55 -20.87 6.09
C GLY A 102 -15.12 -20.91 5.54
N LEU A 103 -14.11 -20.63 6.37
CA LEU A 103 -12.71 -20.49 5.98
C LEU A 103 -11.80 -21.43 6.77
N SER A 104 -10.65 -21.78 6.19
CA SER A 104 -9.66 -22.60 6.89
C SER A 104 -9.00 -21.82 8.04
N ALA A 105 -8.69 -22.51 9.14
CA ALA A 105 -8.01 -21.89 10.28
C ALA A 105 -6.65 -21.26 9.90
N GLY A 106 -5.94 -21.85 8.94
CA GLY A 106 -4.70 -21.29 8.40
C GLY A 106 -4.91 -19.96 7.68
N TYR A 107 -5.96 -19.85 6.87
CA TYR A 107 -6.30 -18.60 6.18
C TYR A 107 -6.77 -17.51 7.15
N VAL A 108 -7.58 -17.87 8.16
CA VAL A 108 -7.98 -16.94 9.23
C VAL A 108 -6.75 -16.44 10.00
N SER A 109 -5.84 -17.33 10.41
CA SER A 109 -4.59 -16.95 11.07
C SER A 109 -3.77 -15.96 10.23
N ARG A 110 -3.70 -16.20 8.90
CA ARG A 110 -3.02 -15.30 7.96
C ARG A 110 -3.67 -13.92 7.88
N LEU A 111 -5.01 -13.86 7.84
CA LEU A 111 -5.76 -12.59 7.85
C LEU A 111 -5.58 -11.82 9.16
N LEU A 112 -5.59 -12.51 10.30
CA LEU A 112 -5.44 -11.88 11.62
C LEU A 112 -4.05 -11.27 11.84
N ARG A 113 -3.04 -11.68 11.08
CA ARG A 113 -1.70 -11.07 11.07
C ARG A 113 -1.59 -9.81 10.21
N LEU A 114 -2.61 -9.49 9.41
CA LEU A 114 -2.58 -8.29 8.57
C LEU A 114 -2.72 -7.03 9.45
N PRO A 115 -2.00 -5.95 9.11
CA PRO A 115 -1.90 -4.80 9.99
C PRO A 115 -3.18 -3.97 9.96
N GLU A 116 -3.44 -3.27 11.06
CA GLU A 116 -4.26 -2.07 10.97
C GLU A 116 -3.37 -0.90 10.56
N LEU A 117 -3.61 -0.35 9.36
CA LEU A 117 -2.77 0.70 8.81
C LEU A 117 -2.93 2.02 9.59
N PRO A 118 -1.85 2.60 10.12
CA PRO A 118 -1.88 3.91 10.77
C PRO A 118 -2.33 5.03 9.83
N ALA A 119 -2.92 6.09 10.40
CA ALA A 119 -3.45 7.22 9.64
C ALA A 119 -2.43 7.89 8.68
N PRO A 120 -1.14 8.05 9.03
CA PRO A 120 -0.14 8.55 8.10
C PRO A 120 -0.03 7.68 6.85
N LEU A 121 0.03 6.35 7.00
CA LEU A 121 0.13 5.44 5.86
C LEU A 121 -1.15 5.41 5.02
N LEU A 122 -2.33 5.45 5.66
CA LEU A 122 -3.60 5.54 4.95
C LEU A 122 -3.69 6.83 4.12
N SER A 123 -3.12 7.94 4.61
CA SER A 123 -3.10 9.21 3.88
C SER A 123 -2.26 9.12 2.60
N LEU A 124 -1.15 8.37 2.63
CA LEU A 124 -0.30 8.13 1.45
C LEU A 124 -0.91 7.09 0.50
N ILE A 125 -1.50 6.02 1.03
CA ILE A 125 -2.07 4.91 0.25
C ILE A 125 -3.39 5.33 -0.40
N GLY A 126 -4.24 6.07 0.30
CA GLY A 126 -5.64 6.28 -0.04
C GLY A 126 -6.49 5.07 0.36
N ASP A 127 -7.22 4.49 -0.60
CA ASP A 127 -8.09 3.34 -0.35
C ASP A 127 -7.28 2.05 -0.09
N PRO A 128 -7.38 1.41 1.10
CA PRO A 128 -6.65 0.19 1.41
C PRO A 128 -7.30 -1.09 0.85
N ARG A 129 -8.52 -1.03 0.32
CA ARG A 129 -9.24 -2.22 -0.16
C ARG A 129 -8.58 -2.99 -1.30
N PRO A 130 -7.95 -2.35 -2.32
CA PRO A 130 -7.34 -3.09 -3.42
C PRO A 130 -5.92 -3.60 -3.08
N LEU A 131 -5.46 -3.50 -1.83
CA LEU A 131 -4.14 -3.97 -1.45
C LEU A 131 -4.07 -5.50 -1.51
N SER A 132 -3.00 -6.00 -2.12
CA SER A 132 -2.78 -7.44 -2.24
C SER A 132 -2.36 -8.04 -0.91
N MET A 133 -2.59 -9.34 -0.72
CA MET A 133 -2.13 -10.10 0.45
C MET A 133 -0.63 -9.88 0.69
N ARG A 134 0.19 -10.01 -0.37
CA ARG A 134 1.65 -9.83 -0.29
C ARG A 134 2.03 -8.43 0.20
N THR A 135 1.34 -7.40 -0.27
CA THR A 135 1.58 -6.01 0.14
C THR A 135 1.23 -5.82 1.62
N LEU A 136 0.07 -6.32 2.05
CA LEU A 136 -0.38 -6.21 3.44
C LEU A 136 0.55 -6.96 4.41
N GLU A 137 1.01 -8.16 4.04
CA GLU A 137 1.98 -8.93 4.83
C GLU A 137 3.34 -8.23 4.95
N ALA A 138 3.80 -7.58 3.88
CA ALA A 138 5.04 -6.81 3.93
C ALA A 138 4.88 -5.57 4.82
N LEU A 139 3.74 -4.89 4.77
CA LEU A 139 3.42 -3.78 5.67
C LEU A 139 3.32 -4.25 7.13
N ALA A 140 2.78 -5.45 7.39
CA ALA A 140 2.73 -6.04 8.73
C ALA A 140 4.15 -6.14 9.33
N GLN A 141 5.07 -6.73 8.57
CA GLN A 141 6.47 -6.92 9.01
C GLN A 141 7.21 -5.60 9.27
N ILE A 142 6.89 -4.56 8.51
CA ILE A 142 7.46 -3.22 8.72
C ILE A 142 6.92 -2.62 10.02
N LEU A 143 5.60 -2.69 10.22
CA LEU A 143 4.93 -2.09 11.38
C LEU A 143 5.19 -2.85 12.68
N GLU A 144 5.50 -4.14 12.63
CA GLU A 144 5.94 -4.91 13.80
C GLU A 144 7.31 -4.45 14.34
N ARG A 145 8.13 -3.78 13.52
CA ARG A 145 9.51 -3.38 13.86
C ARG A 145 9.64 -1.86 13.95
N ASP A 146 9.53 -1.31 15.16
CA ASP A 146 9.76 0.11 15.44
C ASP A 146 8.90 1.01 14.52
N ALA A 147 7.58 0.85 14.64
CA ALA A 147 6.59 1.42 13.73
C ALA A 147 6.75 2.93 13.52
N GLU A 148 6.99 3.68 14.60
CA GLU A 148 7.15 5.14 14.56
C GLU A 148 8.33 5.53 13.67
N ARG A 149 9.52 4.96 13.93
CA ARG A 149 10.71 5.23 13.13
C ARG A 149 10.54 4.83 11.66
N GLN A 150 9.84 3.73 11.39
CA GLN A 150 9.54 3.32 10.02
C GLN A 150 8.62 4.32 9.33
N ILE A 151 7.57 4.79 10.02
CA ILE A 151 6.64 5.79 9.50
C ILE A 151 7.37 7.09 9.19
N ASP A 152 8.24 7.57 10.09
CA ASP A 152 9.03 8.79 9.88
C ASP A 152 9.90 8.69 8.63
N ARG A 153 10.64 7.58 8.49
CA ARG A 153 11.44 7.30 7.28
C ARG A 153 10.58 7.28 6.01
N ILE A 154 9.41 6.67 6.07
CA ILE A 154 8.48 6.60 4.94
C ILE A 154 8.02 8.01 4.55
N LEU A 155 7.66 8.85 5.53
CA LEU A 155 7.21 10.22 5.30
C LEU A 155 8.32 11.08 4.68
N GLU A 156 9.54 11.01 5.20
CA GLU A 156 10.71 11.69 4.64
C GLU A 156 11.03 11.25 3.21
N GLY A 157 10.93 9.94 2.94
CA GLY A 157 11.21 9.37 1.62
C GLY A 157 10.10 9.62 0.61
N TRP A 158 8.84 9.78 1.06
CA TRP A 158 7.69 9.93 0.19
C TRP A 158 7.76 11.18 -0.68
N GLY A 159 8.25 12.29 -0.12
CA GLY A 159 8.44 13.55 -0.86
C GLY A 159 9.45 13.47 -2.02
N ARG A 160 10.29 12.44 -2.06
CA ARG A 160 11.35 12.25 -3.07
C ARG A 160 10.92 11.34 -4.23
N ILE A 161 9.70 10.78 -4.19
CA ILE A 161 9.22 9.85 -5.21
C ILE A 161 7.92 10.34 -5.85
N LYS A 162 7.69 9.96 -7.11
CA LYS A 162 6.39 10.12 -7.76
C LYS A 162 5.44 9.01 -7.28
N PRO A 163 4.30 9.33 -6.64
CA PRO A 163 3.35 8.32 -6.19
C PRO A 163 2.76 7.52 -7.35
N SER A 164 2.60 6.22 -7.15
CA SER A 164 1.85 5.35 -8.07
C SER A 164 0.39 5.81 -8.17
N SER A 165 -0.24 5.57 -9.33
CA SER A 165 -1.65 5.86 -9.55
C SER A 165 -2.57 4.91 -8.76
N SER A 166 -2.16 3.68 -8.50
CA SER A 166 -2.96 2.70 -7.76
C SER A 166 -2.62 2.68 -6.26
N PRO A 167 -3.60 2.44 -5.36
CA PRO A 167 -3.32 2.33 -3.93
C PRO A 167 -2.35 1.21 -3.57
N ASP A 168 -2.47 0.03 -4.21
CA ASP A 168 -1.53 -1.08 -3.98
C ASP A 168 -0.11 -0.73 -4.47
N GLY A 169 0.02 0.00 -5.58
CA GLY A 169 1.31 0.50 -6.06
C GLY A 169 1.96 1.47 -5.08
N ARG A 170 1.18 2.38 -4.49
CA ARG A 170 1.62 3.31 -3.43
C ARG A 170 2.05 2.54 -2.18
N ALA A 171 1.28 1.55 -1.75
CA ALA A 171 1.63 0.68 -0.64
C ALA A 171 2.93 -0.10 -0.87
N ARG A 172 3.18 -0.59 -2.09
CA ARG A 172 4.49 -1.22 -2.45
C ARG A 172 5.64 -0.22 -2.43
N GLN A 173 5.42 1.04 -2.83
CA GLN A 173 6.44 2.10 -2.71
C GLN A 173 6.78 2.38 -1.24
N ILE A 174 5.77 2.45 -0.37
CA ILE A 174 5.96 2.57 1.09
C ILE A 174 6.82 1.43 1.64
N VAL A 175 6.53 0.18 1.25
CA VAL A 175 7.34 -0.97 1.65
C VAL A 175 8.81 -0.79 1.22
N LYS A 176 9.07 -0.33 -0.01
CA LYS A 176 10.43 -0.06 -0.48
C LYS A 176 11.12 1.06 0.32
N LEU A 177 10.40 2.13 0.65
CA LEU A 177 10.93 3.24 1.45
C LEU A 177 11.33 2.78 2.86
N ALA A 178 10.46 2.01 3.52
CA ALA A 178 10.75 1.45 4.86
C ALA A 178 12.01 0.58 4.85
N LEU A 179 12.18 -0.24 3.81
CA LEU A 179 13.33 -1.11 3.60
C LEU A 179 14.60 -0.35 3.15
N GLY A 180 14.57 0.98 3.03
CA GLY A 180 15.71 1.77 2.54
C GLY A 180 16.05 1.51 1.07
N GLN A 181 15.13 0.93 0.30
CA GLN A 181 15.29 0.58 -1.11
C GLN A 181 14.81 1.70 -2.04
N LEU A 182 15.10 2.96 -1.68
CA LEU A 182 14.88 4.09 -2.57
C LEU A 182 15.47 3.78 -3.97
N PRO A 183 14.86 4.25 -5.06
CA PRO A 183 15.68 4.54 -6.24
C PRO A 183 16.79 5.46 -5.71
N SER A 184 18.05 5.06 -5.87
CA SER A 184 19.16 5.99 -5.70
C SER A 184 18.76 7.30 -6.38
N GLU A 185 19.10 8.46 -5.81
CA GLU A 185 19.16 9.66 -6.65
C GLU A 185 19.86 9.26 -7.95
N PRO A 186 19.39 9.69 -9.13
CA PRO A 186 20.05 9.33 -10.37
C PRO A 186 21.51 9.73 -10.24
N GLY A 187 22.36 8.77 -9.87
CA GLY A 187 23.76 9.04 -9.58
C GLY A 187 24.32 9.57 -10.87
N GLU A 188 24.99 10.74 -10.79
CA GLU A 188 25.44 11.53 -11.95
C GLU A 188 25.63 10.67 -13.19
N SER A 189 24.60 10.65 -14.04
CA SER A 189 24.63 9.86 -15.26
C SER A 189 25.51 10.63 -16.23
N ARG A 190 26.68 10.09 -16.55
CA ARG A 190 27.57 10.69 -17.54
C ARG A 190 27.25 10.07 -18.89
N PRO A 191 26.77 10.85 -19.87
CA PRO A 191 26.48 10.33 -21.20
C PRO A 191 27.78 9.84 -21.85
N ILE A 192 27.73 8.66 -22.45
CA ILE A 192 28.81 8.11 -23.26
C ILE A 192 28.51 8.53 -24.70
N ARG A 193 29.44 9.23 -25.32
CA ARG A 193 29.31 9.72 -26.69
C ARG A 193 30.24 8.95 -27.62
N GLY A 194 29.68 8.47 -28.72
CA GLY A 194 30.41 7.86 -29.81
C GLY A 194 30.86 8.89 -30.85
N PRO A 195 31.41 8.43 -31.99
CA PRO A 195 31.82 9.26 -33.10
C PRO A 195 30.70 10.22 -33.56
N GLY A 196 31.05 11.46 -33.88
CA GLY A 196 30.06 12.48 -34.29
C GLY A 196 29.15 13.00 -33.18
N GLY A 197 29.43 12.68 -31.90
CA GLY A 197 28.70 13.21 -30.75
C GLY A 197 27.39 12.47 -30.42
N ARG A 198 27.07 11.40 -31.15
CA ARG A 198 25.93 10.49 -30.88
C ARG A 198 26.05 9.95 -29.47
N VAL A 199 24.98 10.02 -28.67
CA VAL A 199 24.92 9.37 -27.36
C VAL A 199 24.73 7.87 -27.61
N ILE A 200 25.70 7.06 -27.20
CA ILE A 200 25.70 5.60 -27.38
C ILE A 200 25.40 4.86 -26.07
N GLY A 201 25.25 5.60 -24.98
CA GLY A 201 24.92 5.02 -23.68
C GLY A 201 25.11 6.02 -22.55
N GLN A 202 25.11 5.49 -21.33
CA GLN A 202 25.34 6.26 -20.12
C GLN A 202 26.10 5.43 -19.09
N MET A 203 26.99 6.09 -18.35
CA MET A 203 27.62 5.53 -17.17
C MET A 203 26.93 6.06 -15.92
N ARG A 204 26.52 5.15 -15.03
CA ARG A 204 25.95 5.47 -13.71
C ARG A 204 26.64 4.67 -12.61
N ARG A 205 26.54 5.14 -11.37
CA ARG A 205 26.88 4.34 -10.18
C ARG A 205 25.61 3.75 -9.59
N ASP A 206 25.65 2.46 -9.26
CA ASP A 206 24.58 1.84 -8.50
C ASP A 206 24.70 2.14 -6.99
N LYS A 207 23.71 1.68 -6.22
CA LYS A 207 23.62 1.85 -4.76
C LYS A 207 24.78 1.21 -3.98
N ASP A 208 25.49 0.26 -4.58
CA ASP A 208 26.63 -0.45 -3.97
C ASP A 208 27.96 0.18 -4.41
N GLY A 209 27.91 1.32 -5.12
CA GLY A 209 29.07 2.04 -5.64
C GLY A 209 29.64 1.47 -6.94
N LYS A 210 29.05 0.39 -7.49
CA LYS A 210 29.52 -0.23 -8.73
C LYS A 210 29.22 0.68 -9.92
N ARG A 211 30.15 0.75 -10.87
CA ARG A 211 29.94 1.46 -12.13
C ARG A 211 29.18 0.56 -13.09
N ARG A 212 28.06 1.05 -13.63
CA ARG A 212 27.25 0.37 -14.64
C ARG A 212 27.21 1.22 -15.89
N ILE A 213 27.51 0.60 -17.02
CA ILE A 213 27.37 1.19 -18.34
C ILE A 213 26.10 0.62 -18.96
N ASP A 214 25.14 1.47 -19.27
CA ASP A 214 23.97 1.08 -20.07
C ASP A 214 24.22 1.56 -21.51
N LEU A 215 24.23 0.64 -22.46
CA LEU A 215 24.38 0.92 -23.88
C LEU A 215 23.00 1.16 -24.51
N SER A 216 22.97 2.01 -25.55
CA SER A 216 21.74 2.37 -26.25
C SER A 216 21.18 1.16 -27.03
N PRO A 217 19.86 0.92 -27.03
CA PRO A 217 19.27 -0.29 -27.64
C PRO A 217 19.32 -0.30 -29.18
N ASP A 218 19.70 0.81 -29.81
CA ASP A 218 19.87 1.00 -31.26
C ASP A 218 21.31 0.75 -31.73
N LEU A 219 22.19 0.24 -30.86
CA LEU A 219 23.50 -0.26 -31.24
C LEU A 219 23.38 -1.66 -31.85
N ALA A 220 24.08 -1.89 -32.96
CA ALA A 220 24.22 -3.21 -33.54
C ALA A 220 25.18 -4.08 -32.70
N ASP A 221 25.00 -5.41 -32.74
CA ASP A 221 25.85 -6.35 -31.98
C ASP A 221 27.35 -6.14 -32.25
N ARG A 222 27.73 -5.87 -33.50
CA ARG A 222 29.12 -5.56 -33.87
C ARG A 222 29.66 -4.30 -33.18
N GLU A 223 28.82 -3.28 -32.99
CA GLU A 223 29.23 -2.06 -32.27
C GLU A 223 29.42 -2.35 -30.78
N VAL A 224 28.60 -3.22 -30.20
CA VAL A 224 28.75 -3.68 -28.81
C VAL A 224 30.04 -4.47 -28.63
N ASP A 225 30.34 -5.41 -29.53
CA ASP A 225 31.57 -6.21 -29.50
C ASP A 225 32.82 -5.32 -29.58
N SER A 226 32.84 -4.33 -30.48
CA SER A 226 33.95 -3.36 -30.57
C SER A 226 34.10 -2.50 -29.31
N ILE A 227 33.01 -2.15 -28.63
CA ILE A 227 33.05 -1.43 -27.35
C ILE A 227 33.68 -2.30 -26.26
N LEU A 228 33.32 -3.60 -26.20
CA LEU A 228 33.89 -4.54 -25.24
C LEU A 228 35.39 -4.71 -25.46
N GLU A 229 35.82 -4.94 -26.70
CA GLU A 229 37.23 -5.06 -27.06
C GLU A 229 38.03 -3.79 -26.70
N ALA A 230 37.47 -2.60 -26.96
CA ALA A 230 38.11 -1.34 -26.59
C ALA A 230 38.26 -1.17 -25.08
N VAL A 231 37.27 -1.60 -24.28
CA VAL A 231 37.35 -1.58 -22.82
C VAL A 231 38.41 -2.56 -22.32
N GLU A 232 38.46 -3.78 -22.85
CA GLU A 232 39.47 -4.78 -22.51
C GLU A 232 40.89 -4.28 -22.78
N ASN A 233 41.12 -3.70 -23.97
CA ASN A 233 42.41 -3.13 -24.34
C ASN A 233 42.81 -1.96 -23.43
N ALA A 234 41.89 -1.04 -23.14
CA ALA A 234 42.15 0.09 -22.25
C ALA A 234 42.48 -0.36 -20.81
N LEU A 235 41.89 -1.45 -20.34
CA LEU A 235 42.19 -2.04 -19.03
C LEU A 235 43.53 -2.77 -19.02
N ALA A 236 43.92 -3.40 -20.12
CA ALA A 236 45.23 -4.03 -20.28
C ALA A 236 46.37 -2.99 -20.26
N GLU A 237 46.19 -1.83 -20.89
CA GLU A 237 47.16 -0.74 -20.90
C GLU A 237 47.31 -0.02 -19.55
N THR A 238 46.30 -0.10 -18.69
CA THR A 238 46.28 0.59 -17.38
C THR A 238 46.65 -0.32 -16.21
N SER A 239 46.87 -1.62 -16.44
CA SER A 239 47.41 -2.53 -15.44
C SER A 239 48.93 -2.33 -15.36
N PRO A 240 49.52 -1.97 -14.20
CA PRO A 240 50.95 -1.90 -14.08
C PRO A 240 51.53 -3.28 -14.37
N ALA A 241 52.53 -3.34 -15.25
CA ALA A 241 53.33 -4.53 -15.45
C ALA A 241 53.74 -5.07 -14.08
N GLU A 242 53.32 -6.29 -13.76
CA GLU A 242 53.83 -7.03 -12.61
C GLU A 242 55.34 -7.19 -12.80
N GLY A 243 56.08 -6.29 -12.14
CA GLY A 243 57.52 -6.41 -11.96
C GLY A 243 57.79 -7.42 -10.86
N VAL A 244 58.45 -8.51 -11.28
CA VAL A 244 59.35 -9.43 -10.54
C VAL A 244 59.69 -9.02 -9.11
#